data_AF-A0A978VJ87-F1
#
_entry.id   AF-A0A978VJ87-F1
#
_cell.length_a   1.000
_cell.length_b   1.000
_cell.length_c   1.000
_cell.angle_alpha   90.00
_cell.angle_beta   90.00
_cell.angle_gamma   90.00
#
_symmetry.space_group_name_H-M   'P 1'
#
loop_
_entity.id
_entity.type
_entity.pdbx_description
1 polymer ?
#
loop_
_entity_poly.entity_id
_entity_poly.type
_entity_poly.pdbx_seq_one_letter_code
_entity_poly.pdbx_strand_id
1 'polypeptide(L)'
;MDSRVEMSSTELLQAQALIWNLSFNYMKSMSLKCAIELGIPDIIHNHGQPISLSKLIESLPIHPSKTHCICRLMRLLVHSGFFTKQKGDHQTQQEEKYSLTPASRLLLKDEPWGNMFEGIPPANALMLKWILHDWNDEEAVAILKRCREAISSKDEGGKLIVIEVIAEDPKMDKQSTETQLCLDVMMMTAYGKERSLMEWEKLFFAAGFSHYEITYVLGLRSLIEVYP
;
A
#
# COMPACT_ATOMS: atom_id res chain seq x y z
N MET A 1 -12.31 -31.26 33.03
CA MET A 1 -13.26 -31.18 31.90
C MET A 1 -12.79 -30.02 31.03
N ASP A 2 -12.03 -30.35 29.98
CA ASP A 2 -11.59 -29.39 28.97
C ASP A 2 -12.77 -29.18 28.01
N SER A 3 -13.59 -28.16 28.27
CA SER A 3 -14.65 -27.76 27.35
C SER A 3 -14.02 -26.93 26.23
N ARG A 4 -13.33 -27.59 25.30
CA ARG A 4 -13.01 -26.98 24.01
C ARG A 4 -14.35 -26.65 23.35
N VAL A 5 -14.67 -25.37 23.25
CA VAL A 5 -15.79 -24.91 22.44
C VAL A 5 -15.52 -25.38 21.02
N GLU A 6 -16.26 -26.39 20.56
CA GLU A 6 -16.20 -26.85 19.17
C GLU A 6 -16.74 -25.72 18.29
N MET A 7 -15.84 -25.12 17.53
CA MET A 7 -16.16 -24.07 16.56
C MET A 7 -16.88 -24.69 15.38
N SER A 8 -18.00 -24.11 14.95
CA SER A 8 -18.71 -24.61 13.76
C SER A 8 -17.86 -24.41 12.49
N SER A 9 -18.11 -25.22 11.45
CA SER A 9 -17.37 -25.11 10.19
C SER A 9 -17.46 -23.72 9.54
N THR A 10 -18.60 -23.03 9.70
CA THR A 10 -18.80 -21.67 9.18
C THR A 10 -17.97 -20.66 9.94
N GLU A 11 -17.96 -20.74 11.28
CA GLU A 11 -17.13 -19.87 12.13
C GLU A 11 -15.64 -20.10 11.88
N LEU A 12 -15.23 -21.36 11.71
CA LEU A 12 -13.85 -21.70 11.36
C LEU A 12 -13.45 -21.11 10.00
N LEU A 13 -14.31 -21.25 8.98
CA LEU A 13 -14.04 -20.69 7.67
C LEU A 13 -13.94 -19.15 7.70
N GLN A 14 -14.83 -18.49 8.46
CA GLN A 14 -14.78 -17.03 8.64
C GLN A 14 -13.51 -16.57 9.38
N ALA A 15 -13.14 -17.27 10.45
CA ALA A 15 -11.91 -16.99 11.19
C ALA A 15 -10.67 -17.19 10.29
N GLN A 16 -10.62 -18.27 9.51
CA GLN A 16 -9.56 -18.52 8.54
C GLN A 16 -9.52 -17.43 7.47
N ALA A 17 -10.67 -17.04 6.90
CA ALA A 17 -10.74 -15.98 5.90
C ALA A 17 -10.26 -14.63 6.46
N LEU A 18 -10.60 -14.31 7.72
CA LEU A 18 -10.11 -13.11 8.40
C LEU A 18 -8.59 -13.12 8.52
N ILE A 19 -8.01 -14.22 9.00
CA ILE A 19 -6.56 -14.39 9.12
C ILE A 19 -5.90 -14.23 7.75
N TRP A 20 -6.40 -14.94 6.72
CA TRP A 20 -5.84 -14.85 5.37
C TRP A 20 -5.94 -13.46 4.75
N ASN A 21 -7.08 -12.78 4.93
CA ASN A 21 -7.27 -11.42 4.45
C ASN A 21 -6.32 -10.43 5.13
N LEU A 22 -6.00 -10.63 6.42
CA LEU A 22 -5.00 -9.84 7.13
C LEU A 22 -3.59 -10.17 6.61
N SER A 23 -3.25 -11.45 6.47
CA SER A 23 -1.94 -11.91 5.98
C SER A 23 -1.64 -11.42 4.56
N PHE A 24 -2.64 -11.36 3.69
CA PHE A 24 -2.48 -10.93 2.29
C PHE A 24 -2.96 -9.51 2.02
N ASN A 25 -3.23 -8.70 3.06
CA ASN A 25 -3.78 -7.36 2.85
C ASN A 25 -2.83 -6.45 2.04
N TYR A 26 -1.52 -6.68 2.14
CA TYR A 26 -0.50 -5.98 1.35
C TYR A 26 -0.73 -6.11 -0.18
N MET A 27 -1.31 -7.22 -0.63
CA MET A 27 -1.63 -7.43 -2.05
C MET A 27 -2.61 -6.39 -2.59
N LYS A 28 -3.49 -5.83 -1.73
CA LYS A 28 -4.40 -4.75 -2.14
C LYS A 28 -3.62 -3.45 -2.37
N SER A 29 -2.69 -3.11 -1.49
CA SER A 29 -1.81 -1.94 -1.66
C SER A 29 -0.97 -2.06 -2.92
N MET A 30 -0.38 -3.24 -3.16
CA MET A 30 0.42 -3.49 -4.37
C MET A 30 -0.39 -3.47 -5.65
N SER A 31 -1.61 -3.99 -5.60
CA SER A 31 -2.55 -3.89 -6.72
C SER A 31 -2.91 -2.42 -7.01
N LEU A 32 -3.07 -1.61 -5.96
CA LEU A 32 -3.36 -0.19 -6.11
C LEU A 32 -2.16 0.57 -6.71
N LYS A 33 -0.95 0.36 -6.16
CA LYS A 33 0.31 0.90 -6.68
C LYS A 33 0.46 0.58 -8.17
N CYS A 34 0.30 -0.70 -8.53
CA CYS A 34 0.37 -1.15 -9.92
C CYS A 34 -0.66 -0.43 -10.82
N ALA A 35 -1.89 -0.22 -10.35
CA ALA A 35 -2.89 0.50 -11.13
C ALA A 35 -2.55 1.98 -11.35
N ILE A 36 -1.95 2.64 -10.35
CA ILE A 36 -1.49 4.03 -10.43
C ILE A 36 -0.31 4.15 -11.39
N GLU A 37 0.70 3.28 -11.26
CA GLU A 37 1.88 3.26 -12.13
C GLU A 37 1.51 2.98 -13.59
N LEU A 38 0.53 2.11 -13.83
CA LEU A 38 -0.02 1.84 -15.14
C LEU A 38 -0.92 2.97 -15.69
N GLY A 39 -1.22 3.99 -14.88
CA GLY A 39 -2.10 5.11 -15.26
C GLY A 39 -3.55 4.71 -15.47
N ILE A 40 -4.01 3.61 -14.87
CA ILE A 40 -5.39 3.11 -15.04
C ILE A 40 -6.43 4.16 -14.64
N PRO A 41 -6.33 4.85 -13.47
CA PRO A 41 -7.29 5.89 -13.11
C PRO A 41 -7.39 6.99 -14.17
N ASP A 42 -6.25 7.50 -14.63
CA ASP A 42 -6.18 8.57 -15.64
C ASP A 42 -6.74 8.12 -16.99
N ILE A 43 -6.44 6.89 -17.44
CA ILE A 43 -6.98 6.33 -18.69
C ILE A 43 -8.51 6.28 -18.64
N ILE A 44 -9.09 5.79 -17.52
CA ILE A 44 -10.54 5.72 -17.35
C ILE A 44 -11.13 7.14 -17.30
N HIS A 45 -10.48 8.07 -16.61
CA HIS A 45 -10.90 9.48 -16.52
C HIS A 45 -10.93 10.15 -17.90
N ASN A 46 -9.82 10.07 -18.62
CA ASN A 46 -9.63 10.70 -19.93
C ASN A 46 -10.53 10.09 -21.01
N HIS A 47 -11.00 8.85 -20.83
CA HIS A 47 -12.00 8.26 -21.71
C HIS A 47 -13.39 8.93 -21.59
N GLY A 48 -13.68 9.59 -20.46
CA GLY A 48 -14.92 10.36 -20.22
C GLY A 48 -16.19 9.54 -19.98
N GLN A 49 -16.11 8.20 -20.10
CA GLN A 49 -17.23 7.27 -19.98
C GLN A 49 -16.76 5.89 -19.52
N PRO A 50 -17.65 4.96 -19.13
CA PRO A 50 -17.24 3.61 -18.72
C PRO A 50 -16.44 2.89 -19.83
N ILE A 51 -15.24 2.42 -19.52
CA ILE A 51 -14.31 1.80 -20.49
C ILE A 51 -14.44 0.27 -20.48
N SER A 52 -14.37 -0.39 -21.65
CA SER A 52 -14.32 -1.87 -21.70
C SER A 52 -12.95 -2.41 -21.29
N LEU A 53 -12.88 -3.70 -20.94
CA LEU A 53 -11.60 -4.33 -20.59
C LEU A 53 -10.62 -4.31 -21.77
N SER A 54 -11.11 -4.64 -22.97
CA SER A 54 -10.32 -4.60 -24.21
C SER A 54 -9.71 -3.23 -24.43
N LYS A 55 -10.53 -2.17 -24.35
CA LYS A 55 -10.09 -0.80 -24.62
C LYS A 55 -9.12 -0.27 -23.58
N LEU A 56 -9.32 -0.65 -22.32
CA LEU A 56 -8.38 -0.36 -21.24
C LEU A 56 -7.02 -1.01 -21.54
N ILE A 57 -7.01 -2.31 -21.86
CA ILE A 57 -5.78 -3.05 -22.18
C ILE A 57 -5.03 -2.46 -23.37
N GLU A 58 -5.73 -2.04 -24.44
CA GLU A 58 -5.12 -1.37 -25.60
C GLU A 58 -4.41 -0.06 -25.24
N SER A 59 -4.88 0.61 -24.19
CA SER A 59 -4.36 1.91 -23.75
C SER A 59 -3.18 1.77 -22.78
N LEU A 60 -2.89 0.55 -22.31
CA LEU A 60 -1.85 0.30 -21.31
C LEU A 60 -0.49 0.00 -21.96
N PRO A 61 0.62 0.52 -21.39
CA PRO A 61 1.96 0.27 -21.89
C PRO A 61 2.49 -1.11 -21.46
N ILE A 62 1.78 -2.18 -21.81
CA ILE A 62 2.08 -3.56 -21.37
C ILE A 62 2.28 -4.52 -22.55
N HIS A 63 3.11 -5.54 -22.34
CA HIS A 63 3.32 -6.58 -23.34
C HIS A 63 2.06 -7.47 -23.51
N PRO A 64 1.70 -7.93 -24.73
CA PRO A 64 0.52 -8.74 -24.99
C PRO A 64 0.40 -10.01 -24.11
N SER A 65 1.52 -10.60 -23.70
CA SER A 65 1.53 -11.76 -22.80
C SER A 65 1.03 -11.47 -21.37
N LYS A 66 0.96 -10.20 -20.95
CA LYS A 66 0.54 -9.77 -19.61
C LYS A 66 -0.90 -9.25 -19.56
N THR A 67 -1.61 -9.23 -20.68
CA THR A 67 -3.01 -8.76 -20.78
C THR A 67 -3.95 -9.47 -19.81
N HIS A 68 -3.78 -10.78 -19.61
CA HIS A 68 -4.55 -11.57 -18.65
C HIS A 68 -4.34 -11.12 -17.19
N CYS A 69 -3.20 -10.50 -16.86
CA CYS A 69 -2.92 -9.99 -15.52
C CYS A 69 -3.85 -8.80 -15.18
N ILE A 70 -4.15 -7.94 -16.16
CA ILE A 70 -5.02 -6.77 -15.98
C ILE A 70 -6.44 -7.17 -15.59
N CYS A 71 -6.97 -8.25 -16.17
CA CYS A 71 -8.29 -8.77 -15.77
C CYS A 71 -8.33 -9.15 -14.28
N ARG A 72 -7.27 -9.81 -13.78
CA ARG A 72 -7.16 -10.22 -12.38
C ARG A 72 -7.00 -9.01 -11.45
N LEU A 73 -6.15 -8.06 -11.86
CA LEU A 73 -5.92 -6.80 -11.15
C LEU A 73 -7.23 -6.02 -10.98
N MET A 74 -7.93 -5.75 -12.08
CA MET A 74 -9.18 -5.00 -12.08
C MET A 74 -10.25 -5.69 -11.24
N ARG A 75 -10.31 -7.03 -11.25
CA ARG A 75 -11.27 -7.78 -10.42
C ARG A 75 -11.07 -7.52 -8.93
N LEU A 76 -9.82 -7.52 -8.47
CA LEU A 76 -9.50 -7.23 -7.07
C LEU A 76 -9.77 -5.77 -6.71
N LEU A 77 -9.42 -4.82 -7.59
CA LEU A 77 -9.62 -3.40 -7.34
C LEU A 77 -11.10 -2.99 -7.38
N VAL A 78 -11.91 -3.63 -8.22
CA VAL A 78 -13.37 -3.49 -8.19
C VAL A 78 -13.93 -4.02 -6.86
N HIS A 79 -13.52 -5.23 -6.45
CA HIS A 79 -13.97 -5.80 -5.18
C HIS A 79 -13.55 -4.96 -3.97
N SER A 80 -12.39 -4.29 -4.06
CA SER A 80 -11.86 -3.40 -3.03
C SER A 80 -12.49 -2.00 -3.05
N GLY A 81 -13.42 -1.72 -3.98
CA GLY A 81 -14.17 -0.45 -4.04
C GLY A 81 -13.48 0.70 -4.77
N PHE A 82 -12.33 0.46 -5.40
CA PHE A 82 -11.64 1.49 -6.20
C PHE A 82 -12.30 1.69 -7.56
N PHE A 83 -12.87 0.67 -8.17
CA PHE A 83 -13.59 0.80 -9.44
C PHE A 83 -14.96 0.18 -9.34
N THR A 84 -15.90 0.67 -10.15
CA THR A 84 -17.16 -0.03 -10.36
C THR A 84 -17.13 -0.78 -11.67
N LYS A 85 -17.89 -1.88 -11.72
CA LYS A 85 -18.03 -2.73 -12.90
C LYS A 85 -19.51 -2.77 -13.29
N GLN A 86 -19.81 -2.26 -14.47
CA GLN A 86 -21.13 -2.33 -15.07
C GLN A 86 -21.23 -3.65 -15.82
N LYS A 87 -22.28 -4.44 -15.50
CA LYS A 87 -22.50 -5.73 -16.16
C LYS A 87 -22.73 -5.48 -17.64
N GLY A 88 -21.94 -6.18 -18.46
CA GLY A 88 -22.25 -6.32 -19.88
C GLY A 88 -23.57 -7.09 -20.04
N ASP A 89 -24.33 -6.77 -21.08
CA ASP A 89 -25.51 -7.54 -21.41
C ASP A 89 -25.09 -8.83 -22.14
N HIS A 90 -25.31 -9.97 -21.48
CA HIS A 90 -24.98 -11.29 -21.99
C HIS A 90 -25.76 -11.65 -23.28
N GLN A 91 -26.89 -10.99 -23.55
CA GLN A 91 -27.68 -11.21 -24.76
C GLN A 91 -27.09 -10.47 -25.97
N THR A 92 -26.43 -9.32 -25.76
CA THR A 92 -25.88 -8.47 -26.82
C THR A 92 -24.35 -8.56 -26.98
N GLN A 93 -23.70 -9.49 -26.27
CA GLN A 93 -22.23 -9.65 -26.23
C GLN A 93 -21.48 -8.38 -25.81
N GLN A 94 -22.13 -7.46 -25.09
CA GLN A 94 -21.45 -6.26 -24.63
C GLN A 94 -20.43 -6.61 -23.55
N GLU A 95 -19.19 -6.16 -23.74
CA GLU A 95 -18.15 -6.30 -22.72
C GLU A 95 -18.52 -5.54 -21.44
N GLU A 96 -18.05 -6.08 -20.32
CA GLU A 96 -18.13 -5.42 -19.02
C GLU A 96 -17.33 -4.12 -19.05
N LYS A 97 -17.90 -3.06 -18.44
CA LYS A 97 -17.28 -1.72 -18.43
C LYS A 97 -16.90 -1.28 -17.03
N TYR A 98 -15.80 -0.55 -16.93
CA TYR A 98 -15.23 -0.05 -15.67
C TYR A 98 -15.43 1.46 -15.54
N SER A 99 -15.66 1.93 -14.32
CA SER A 99 -15.74 3.36 -14.01
C SER A 99 -15.05 3.67 -12.69
N LEU A 100 -14.62 4.93 -12.54
CA LEU A 100 -14.06 5.43 -11.29
C LEU A 100 -15.11 5.45 -10.18
N THR A 101 -14.66 5.23 -8.95
CA THR A 101 -15.40 5.54 -7.72
C THR A 101 -14.84 6.85 -7.14
N PRO A 102 -15.47 7.45 -6.10
CA PRO A 102 -14.87 8.57 -5.40
C PRO A 102 -13.44 8.26 -4.91
N ALA A 103 -13.18 7.01 -4.48
CA ALA A 103 -11.85 6.61 -3.99
C ALA A 103 -10.79 6.61 -5.11
N SER A 104 -11.09 6.09 -6.31
CA SER A 104 -10.11 6.11 -7.41
C SER A 104 -9.99 7.46 -8.10
N ARG A 105 -10.96 8.37 -7.93
CA ARG A 105 -10.78 9.77 -8.38
C ARG A 105 -9.67 10.46 -7.61
N LEU A 106 -9.51 10.16 -6.31
CA LEU A 106 -8.38 10.67 -5.52
C LEU A 106 -7.01 10.18 -6.02
N LEU A 107 -6.94 9.30 -7.02
CA LEU A 107 -5.69 8.77 -7.56
C LEU A 107 -5.35 9.38 -8.93
N LEU A 108 -6.13 10.35 -9.40
CA LEU A 108 -5.83 11.07 -10.64
C LEU A 108 -4.63 11.99 -10.42
N LYS A 109 -3.78 12.10 -11.44
CA LYS A 109 -2.56 12.93 -11.34
C LYS A 109 -2.85 14.40 -11.07
N ASP A 110 -3.94 14.91 -11.60
CA ASP A 110 -4.32 16.33 -11.45
C ASP A 110 -5.07 16.60 -10.12
N GLU A 111 -5.28 15.59 -9.27
CA GLU A 111 -5.95 15.77 -7.99
C GLU A 111 -4.94 16.17 -6.89
N PRO A 112 -5.08 17.35 -6.28
CA PRO A 112 -4.07 17.93 -5.38
C PRO A 112 -3.85 17.15 -4.07
N TRP A 113 -4.68 16.14 -3.79
CA TRP A 113 -4.64 15.33 -2.57
C TRP A 113 -4.20 13.89 -2.82
N GLY A 114 -3.98 13.51 -4.09
CA GLY A 114 -3.77 12.13 -4.51
C GLY A 114 -2.32 11.67 -4.54
N ASN A 115 -1.39 12.61 -4.62
CA ASN A 115 0.01 12.33 -4.84
C ASN A 115 0.88 12.87 -3.69
N MET A 116 1.32 11.96 -2.81
CA MET A 116 2.22 12.29 -1.70
C MET A 116 3.59 12.85 -2.16
N PHE A 117 3.98 12.63 -3.43
CA PHE A 117 5.19 13.24 -3.99
C PHE A 117 5.01 14.71 -4.37
N GLU A 118 3.77 15.15 -4.61
CA GLU A 118 3.43 16.53 -4.96
C GLU A 118 3.10 17.38 -3.74
N GLY A 119 2.35 16.83 -2.78
CA GLY A 119 2.00 17.55 -1.56
C GLY A 119 1.33 16.67 -0.52
N ILE A 120 1.61 16.97 0.75
CA ILE A 120 0.93 16.36 1.90
C ILE A 120 0.26 17.49 2.69
N PRO A 121 -1.02 17.36 3.08
CA PRO A 121 -1.71 18.38 3.85
C PRO A 121 -1.00 18.67 5.18
N PRO A 122 -0.90 19.95 5.61
CA PRO A 122 -0.29 20.29 6.88
C PRO A 122 -0.97 19.59 8.08
N ALA A 123 -0.20 19.03 8.99
CA ALA A 123 -0.69 18.35 10.17
C ALA A 123 0.32 18.42 11.34
N ASN A 124 -0.16 18.33 12.59
CA ASN A 124 0.75 18.21 13.75
C ASN A 124 1.45 16.85 13.78
N ALA A 125 0.80 15.80 13.25
CA ALA A 125 1.42 14.50 13.12
C ALA A 125 0.98 13.81 11.82
N LEU A 126 1.91 13.12 11.19
CA LEU A 126 1.66 12.23 10.06
C LEU A 126 1.96 10.79 10.46
N MET A 127 1.21 9.83 9.92
CA MET A 127 1.45 8.41 10.14
C MET A 127 1.69 7.71 8.81
N LEU A 128 2.84 7.06 8.68
CA LEU A 128 3.17 6.15 7.59
C LEU A 128 3.24 4.73 8.14
N LYS A 129 2.19 3.95 7.90
CA LYS A 129 2.12 2.57 8.36
C LYS A 129 2.12 1.65 7.14
N TRP A 130 3.15 0.82 6.99
CA TRP A 130 3.32 -0.08 5.85
C TRP A 130 3.24 0.67 4.52
N ILE A 131 4.09 1.67 4.39
CA ILE A 131 4.19 2.50 3.19
C ILE A 131 5.62 2.46 2.69
N LEU A 132 6.60 2.75 3.54
CA LEU A 132 7.97 3.03 3.10
C LEU A 132 8.73 1.76 2.69
N HIS A 133 8.30 0.57 3.13
CA HIS A 133 8.88 -0.69 2.66
C HIS A 133 8.58 -0.99 1.19
N ASP A 134 7.55 -0.38 0.60
CA ASP A 134 7.15 -0.59 -0.80
C ASP A 134 8.01 0.19 -1.80
N TRP A 135 8.90 1.05 -1.32
CA TRP A 135 9.67 1.99 -2.13
C TRP A 135 11.17 1.77 -1.97
N ASN A 136 11.94 2.10 -3.01
CA ASN A 136 13.40 2.15 -2.89
C ASN A 136 13.86 3.33 -2.01
N ASP A 137 15.15 3.42 -1.74
CA ASP A 137 15.69 4.40 -0.79
C ASP A 137 15.53 5.85 -1.31
N GLU A 138 15.69 6.08 -2.61
CA GLU A 138 15.50 7.40 -3.24
C GLU A 138 14.05 7.89 -3.13
N GLU A 139 13.09 7.02 -3.45
CA GLU A 139 11.66 7.29 -3.37
C GLU A 139 11.20 7.46 -1.92
N ALA A 140 11.69 6.61 -1.01
CA ALA A 140 11.40 6.72 0.42
C ALA A 140 11.88 8.06 0.99
N VAL A 141 13.09 8.52 0.63
CA VAL A 141 13.60 9.85 1.02
C VAL A 141 12.74 10.96 0.45
N ALA A 142 12.26 10.84 -0.80
CA ALA A 142 11.38 11.84 -1.41
C ALA A 142 10.05 11.97 -0.64
N ILE A 143 9.42 10.85 -0.27
CA ILE A 143 8.20 10.83 0.56
C ILE A 143 8.49 11.45 1.94
N LEU A 144 9.58 11.05 2.59
CA LEU A 144 9.96 11.57 3.91
C LEU A 144 10.18 13.09 3.90
N LYS A 145 10.78 13.66 2.83
CA LYS A 145 10.95 15.11 2.67
C LYS A 145 9.60 15.82 2.59
N ARG A 146 8.64 15.28 1.83
CA ARG A 146 7.27 15.82 1.77
C ARG A 146 6.57 15.76 3.13
N CYS A 147 6.76 14.67 3.87
CA CYS A 147 6.22 14.58 5.24
C CYS A 147 6.82 15.64 6.16
N ARG A 148 8.14 15.88 6.07
CA ARG A 148 8.82 16.91 6.86
C ARG A 148 8.28 18.31 6.57
N GLU A 149 8.06 18.63 5.31
CA GLU A 149 7.50 19.92 4.88
C GLU A 149 6.05 20.14 5.37
N ALA A 150 5.30 19.05 5.59
CA ALA A 150 3.91 19.08 6.00
C ALA A 150 3.69 19.05 7.53
N ILE A 151 4.72 18.77 8.33
CA ILE A 151 4.61 18.80 9.80
C ILE A 151 5.15 20.10 10.39
N SER A 152 4.54 20.55 11.49
CA SER A 152 5.01 21.70 12.27
C SER A 152 6.37 21.45 12.92
N SER A 153 6.95 22.46 13.56
CA SER A 153 8.21 22.29 14.31
C SER A 153 8.04 21.32 15.49
N LYS A 154 9.16 20.77 16.00
CA LYS A 154 9.13 19.89 17.19
C LYS A 154 8.51 20.58 18.41
N ASP A 155 8.78 21.86 18.62
CA ASP A 155 8.25 22.65 19.73
C ASP A 155 6.73 22.86 19.65
N GLU A 156 6.17 22.80 18.44
CA GLU A 156 4.72 22.83 18.17
C GLU A 156 4.10 21.42 18.16
N GLY A 157 4.84 20.40 18.58
CA GLY A 157 4.40 19.01 18.63
C GLY A 157 4.47 18.27 17.29
N GLY A 158 5.17 18.83 16.30
CA GLY A 158 5.38 18.24 14.99
C GLY A 158 6.13 16.91 15.04
N LYS A 159 5.54 15.86 14.49
CA LYS A 159 6.20 14.55 14.38
C LYS A 159 5.68 13.69 13.22
N LEU A 160 6.56 12.82 12.73
CA LEU A 160 6.21 11.74 11.82
C LEU A 160 6.23 10.42 12.60
N ILE A 161 5.19 9.60 12.46
CA ILE A 161 5.09 8.28 13.06
C ILE A 161 5.22 7.24 11.95
N VAL A 162 6.31 6.49 11.94
CA VAL A 162 6.55 5.40 10.99
C VAL A 162 6.29 4.07 11.70
N ILE A 163 5.44 3.22 11.13
CA ILE A 163 5.17 1.88 11.65
C ILE A 163 5.59 0.86 10.59
N GLU A 164 6.78 0.30 10.77
CA GLU A 164 7.44 -0.60 9.82
C GLU A 164 8.19 -1.72 10.56
N VAL A 165 8.70 -2.69 9.82
CA VAL A 165 9.60 -3.70 10.36
C VAL A 165 11.03 -3.12 10.39
N ILE A 166 11.75 -3.41 11.47
CA ILE A 166 13.20 -3.20 11.53
C ILE A 166 13.85 -4.55 11.37
N ALA A 167 14.55 -4.75 10.26
CA ALA A 167 15.25 -5.98 9.96
C ALA A 167 16.40 -6.20 10.95
N GLU A 168 16.72 -7.48 11.18
CA GLU A 168 17.88 -7.92 11.97
C GLU A 168 17.85 -7.50 13.45
N ASP A 169 16.67 -7.40 14.09
CA ASP A 169 16.60 -7.14 15.53
C ASP A 169 17.24 -8.31 16.32
N PRO A 170 18.38 -8.08 17.03
CA PRO A 170 19.10 -9.14 17.72
C PRO A 170 18.33 -9.70 18.92
N LYS A 171 17.23 -9.06 19.34
CA LYS A 171 16.40 -9.50 20.47
C LYS A 171 15.26 -10.44 20.04
N MET A 172 15.09 -10.66 18.74
CA MET A 172 14.00 -11.49 18.23
C MET A 172 14.30 -12.99 18.34
N ASP A 173 13.24 -13.78 18.59
CA ASP A 173 13.33 -15.23 18.55
C ASP A 173 13.42 -15.74 17.10
N LYS A 174 13.88 -16.98 16.95
CA LYS A 174 14.14 -17.61 15.64
C LYS A 174 12.93 -17.58 14.69
N GLN A 175 11.72 -17.82 15.19
CA GLN A 175 10.51 -17.88 14.36
C GLN A 175 10.09 -16.47 13.91
N SER A 176 10.24 -15.49 14.79
CA SER A 176 10.01 -14.09 14.45
C SER A 176 11.03 -13.59 13.41
N THR A 177 12.32 -13.96 13.52
CA THR A 177 13.34 -13.65 12.51
C THR A 177 13.03 -14.29 11.16
N GLU A 178 12.64 -15.57 11.14
CA GLU A 178 12.22 -16.25 9.91
C GLU A 178 11.04 -15.53 9.23
N THR A 179 10.10 -15.02 10.02
CA THR A 179 8.96 -14.25 9.49
C THR A 179 9.40 -12.94 8.85
N GLN A 180 10.33 -12.20 9.47
CA GLN A 180 10.89 -10.97 8.86
C GLN A 180 11.63 -11.26 7.55
N LEU A 181 12.41 -12.33 7.49
CA LEU A 181 13.10 -12.72 6.25
C LEU A 181 12.10 -13.08 5.14
N CYS A 182 11.01 -13.76 5.49
CA CYS A 182 9.93 -14.02 4.54
C CYS A 182 9.24 -12.73 4.05
N LEU A 183 9.07 -11.72 4.92
CA LEU A 183 8.56 -10.40 4.54
C LEU A 183 9.51 -9.67 3.59
N ASP A 184 10.81 -9.70 3.85
CA ASP A 184 11.81 -9.06 2.98
C ASP A 184 11.84 -9.69 1.58
N VAL A 185 11.85 -11.03 1.50
CA VAL A 185 11.73 -11.75 0.21
C VAL A 185 10.42 -11.40 -0.51
N MET A 186 9.33 -11.22 0.23
CA MET A 186 8.04 -10.78 -0.32
C MET A 186 8.13 -9.37 -0.90
N MET A 187 8.86 -8.44 -0.26
CA MET A 187 9.05 -7.06 -0.72
C MET A 187 9.78 -6.96 -2.06
N MET A 188 10.62 -7.94 -2.41
CA MET A 188 11.25 -8.00 -3.73
C MET A 188 10.23 -8.00 -4.88
N THR A 189 9.00 -8.49 -4.65
CA THR A 189 7.93 -8.49 -5.66
C THR A 189 7.34 -7.10 -5.92
N ALA A 190 7.58 -6.14 -5.01
CA ALA A 190 7.11 -4.76 -5.05
C ALA A 190 8.20 -3.74 -5.45
N TYR A 191 9.43 -4.21 -5.72
CA TYR A 191 10.65 -3.40 -5.74
C TYR A 191 10.92 -2.67 -4.41
N GLY A 192 10.36 -3.20 -3.32
CA GLY A 192 10.54 -2.72 -1.96
C GLY A 192 11.68 -3.45 -1.22
N LYS A 193 11.89 -3.09 0.05
CA LYS A 193 12.85 -3.75 0.95
C LYS A 193 12.46 -3.53 2.42
N GLU A 194 12.71 -4.54 3.24
CA GLU A 194 12.78 -4.32 4.69
C GLU A 194 14.14 -3.71 5.02
N ARG A 195 14.18 -2.82 6.01
CA ARG A 195 15.37 -2.03 6.33
C ARG A 195 15.88 -2.33 7.72
N SER A 196 17.20 -2.45 7.83
CA SER A 196 17.90 -2.44 9.12
C SER A 196 17.75 -1.08 9.80
N LEU A 197 18.03 -1.03 11.11
CA LEU A 197 18.02 0.22 11.87
C LEU A 197 18.93 1.30 11.25
N MET A 198 20.13 0.91 10.83
CA MET A 198 21.11 1.82 10.23
C MET A 198 20.62 2.40 8.89
N GLU A 199 19.83 1.64 8.13
CA GLU A 199 19.24 2.12 6.88
C GLU A 199 18.10 3.09 7.15
N TRP A 200 17.20 2.78 8.10
CA TRP A 200 16.15 3.71 8.52
C TRP A 200 16.74 5.05 8.99
N GLU A 201 17.77 5.00 9.83
CA GLU A 201 18.49 6.19 10.33
C GLU A 201 19.02 7.06 9.18
N LYS A 202 19.69 6.44 8.20
CA LYS A 202 20.19 7.15 7.00
C LYS A 202 19.07 7.84 6.23
N LEU A 203 17.93 7.18 6.06
CA LEU A 203 16.77 7.74 5.35
C LEU A 203 16.22 8.98 6.06
N PHE A 204 16.04 8.91 7.38
CA PHE A 204 15.51 10.04 8.17
C PHE A 204 16.44 11.25 8.09
N PHE A 205 17.75 11.05 8.26
CA PHE A 205 18.72 12.16 8.15
C PHE A 205 18.83 12.71 6.73
N ALA A 206 18.79 11.86 5.70
CA ALA A 206 18.78 12.31 4.31
C ALA A 206 17.52 13.13 3.94
N ALA A 207 16.41 12.88 4.63
CA ALA A 207 15.18 13.67 4.53
C ALA A 207 15.19 14.95 5.39
N GLY A 208 16.23 15.13 6.23
CA GLY A 208 16.45 16.34 7.02
C GLY A 208 15.81 16.32 8.41
N PHE A 209 15.32 15.17 8.88
CA PHE A 209 14.90 15.02 10.27
C PHE A 209 16.10 15.08 11.22
N SER A 210 15.88 15.52 12.46
CA SER A 210 16.94 15.79 13.43
C SER A 210 17.11 14.67 14.46
N HIS A 211 16.04 13.92 14.74
CA HIS A 211 16.01 12.93 15.81
C HIS A 211 14.95 11.87 15.55
N TYR A 212 15.12 10.68 16.14
CA TYR A 212 14.11 9.63 16.14
C TYR A 212 14.14 8.82 17.45
N GLU A 213 12.98 8.28 17.83
CA GLU A 213 12.80 7.36 18.96
C GLU A 213 12.11 6.09 18.47
N ILE A 214 12.48 4.93 19.02
CA ILE A 214 11.93 3.63 18.61
C ILE A 214 11.29 2.93 19.79
N THR A 215 10.07 2.45 19.56
CA THR A 215 9.27 1.68 20.51
C THR A 215 8.87 0.34 19.90
N TYR A 216 9.33 -0.76 20.52
CA TYR A 216 9.08 -2.14 20.08
C TYR A 216 7.81 -2.71 20.73
N VAL A 217 6.63 -2.19 20.38
CA VAL A 217 5.34 -2.56 21.01
C VAL A 217 4.35 -3.26 20.08
N LEU A 218 4.67 -3.43 18.78
CA LEU A 218 3.71 -3.87 17.76
C LEU A 218 4.05 -5.24 17.14
N GLY A 219 4.53 -6.17 17.96
CA GLY A 219 4.93 -7.52 17.54
C GLY A 219 6.19 -7.45 16.68
N LEU A 220 6.12 -7.95 15.44
CA LEU A 220 7.23 -7.90 14.47
C LEU A 220 7.53 -6.48 13.93
N ARG A 221 6.69 -5.49 14.28
CA ARG A 221 6.80 -4.11 13.82
C ARG A 221 7.29 -3.22 14.94
N SER A 222 7.96 -2.16 14.54
CA SER A 222 8.40 -1.07 15.40
C SER A 222 7.59 0.17 15.11
N LEU A 223 7.32 0.94 16.17
CA LEU A 223 6.84 2.31 16.06
C LEU A 223 8.07 3.22 16.17
N ILE A 224 8.31 4.03 15.14
CA ILE A 224 9.42 4.97 15.05
C ILE A 224 8.82 6.37 15.02
N GLU A 225 9.06 7.16 16.06
CA GLU A 225 8.74 8.59 16.04
C GLU A 225 9.93 9.35 15.49
N VAL A 226 9.71 10.20 14.48
CA VAL A 226 10.74 10.95 13.77
C VAL A 226 10.41 12.44 13.86
N TYR A 227 11.38 13.26 14.24
CA TYR A 227 11.18 14.66 14.59
C TYR A 227 11.93 15.60 13.62
N PRO A 228 11.28 16.69 13.16
CA PRO A 228 11.83 17.59 12.15
C PRO A 228 13.07 18.36 12.58
#